data_AF-A0A7S0RGB7-F1
#
_entry.id   AF-A0A7S0RGB7-F1
#
_cell.length_a   1.000
_cell.length_b   1.000
_cell.length_c   1.000
_cell.angle_alpha   90.00
_cell.angle_beta   90.00
_cell.angle_gamma   90.00
#
_symmetry.space_group_name_H-M   'P 1'
#
loop_
_entity.id
_entity.type
_entity.pdbx_description
1 polymer ?
#
loop_
_entity_poly.entity_id
_entity_poly.type
_entity_poly.pdbx_seq_one_letter_code
_entity_poly.pdbx_strand_id
1 'polypeptide(L)'
;GFRGDPASALLELLDPEQNSGFRDHYLDVPLDLSKVLFMCTANSLDTIPGPLLDRMEVIRLAGYITDEKVHIGREYLEPQTRGDSGVPDGASELTDAALHRLIEDYCREAGVRNLKKQLEKIYRKVALALVKRGAEQPSKGEGEGTFVGE
;
A
#
# COMPACT_ATOMS: atom_id res chain seq x y z
N GLY A 1 16.90 19.22 32.48
CA GLY A 1 15.44 19.23 32.70
C GLY A 1 14.83 18.40 31.60
N PHE A 2 14.15 17.32 31.96
CA PHE A 2 13.41 16.47 31.02
C PHE A 2 12.40 17.37 30.27
N ARG A 3 12.71 17.72 29.02
CA ARG A 3 11.71 18.24 28.08
C ARG A 3 10.71 17.10 27.87
N GLY A 4 9.43 17.40 28.04
CA GLY A 4 8.36 16.46 28.34
C GLY A 4 8.35 15.17 27.52
N ASP A 5 7.86 14.10 28.15
CA ASP A 5 7.63 12.83 27.48
C ASP A 5 6.60 13.04 26.35
N PRO A 6 6.93 12.73 25.07
CA PRO A 6 5.98 12.83 23.97
C PRO A 6 4.70 12.02 24.21
N ALA A 7 4.75 10.98 25.05
CA ALA A 7 3.54 10.25 25.46
C ALA A 7 2.55 11.15 26.20
N SER A 8 3.01 12.13 26.99
CA SER A 8 2.14 13.08 27.70
C SER A 8 1.40 14.02 26.75
N ALA A 9 2.05 14.46 25.66
CA ALA A 9 1.38 15.26 24.64
C ALA A 9 0.31 14.45 23.89
N LEU A 10 0.58 13.17 23.63
CA LEU A 10 -0.42 12.27 23.03
C LEU A 10 -1.59 12.01 23.98
N LEU A 11 -1.36 11.96 25.29
CA LEU A 11 -2.45 11.81 26.28
C LEU A 11 -3.38 13.02 26.26
N GLU A 12 -2.83 14.24 26.20
CA GLU A 12 -3.62 15.47 26.10
C GLU A 12 -4.44 15.52 24.79
N LEU A 13 -3.84 15.07 23.67
CA LEU A 13 -4.50 15.03 22.36
C LEU A 13 -5.63 14.01 22.26
N LEU A 14 -5.44 12.83 22.86
CA LEU A 14 -6.38 11.71 22.76
C LEU A 14 -7.45 11.73 23.85
N ASP A 15 -7.32 12.59 24.86
CA ASP A 15 -8.33 12.78 25.89
C ASP A 15 -9.50 13.62 25.35
N PRO A 16 -10.72 13.05 25.19
CA PRO A 16 -11.89 13.80 24.74
C PRO A 16 -12.23 14.99 25.64
N GLU A 17 -11.82 14.96 26.91
CA GLU A 17 -12.05 16.06 27.86
C GLU A 17 -11.07 17.23 27.67
N GLN A 18 -9.90 16.99 27.06
CA GLN A 18 -8.83 18.00 26.93
C GLN A 18 -8.56 18.44 25.48
N ASN A 19 -8.91 17.62 24.49
CA ASN A 19 -8.56 17.84 23.09
C ASN A 19 -9.16 19.11 22.47
N SER A 20 -10.22 19.69 23.05
CA SER A 20 -10.84 20.95 22.60
C SER A 20 -10.01 22.21 22.94
N GLY A 21 -9.06 22.09 23.86
CA GLY A 21 -8.20 23.17 24.34
C GLY A 21 -6.71 22.90 24.14
N PHE A 22 -6.34 21.97 23.26
CA PHE A 22 -4.95 21.57 23.05
C PHE A 22 -4.10 22.79 22.69
N ARG A 23 -3.00 23.01 23.42
CA ARG A 23 -2.13 24.18 23.22
C ARG A 23 -0.81 23.76 22.61
N ASP A 24 -0.65 24.07 21.33
CA ASP A 24 0.63 23.90 20.66
C ASP A 24 1.65 24.96 21.15
N HIS A 25 2.89 24.53 21.41
CA HIS A 25 3.94 25.40 21.95
C HIS A 25 4.48 26.43 20.95
N TYR A 26 4.30 26.21 19.64
CA TYR A 26 4.74 27.13 18.61
C TYR A 26 3.66 28.16 18.28
N LEU A 27 2.41 27.70 18.14
CA LEU A 27 1.28 28.55 17.77
C LEU A 27 0.74 29.38 18.96
N ASP A 28 0.93 28.90 20.19
CA ASP A 28 0.49 29.53 21.45
C ASP A 28 -0.99 29.96 21.50
N VAL A 29 -1.81 29.30 20.68
CA VAL A 29 -3.28 29.45 20.64
C VAL A 29 -3.93 28.09 20.90
N PRO A 30 -5.09 28.05 21.57
CA PRO A 30 -5.83 26.81 21.76
C PRO A 30 -6.37 26.30 20.42
N LEU A 31 -6.21 25.01 20.16
CA LEU A 31 -6.72 24.29 19.01
C LEU A 31 -7.82 23.32 19.45
N ASP A 32 -8.96 23.40 18.77
CA ASP A 32 -10.05 22.45 18.99
C ASP A 32 -9.87 21.21 18.10
N LEU A 33 -9.52 20.09 18.73
CA LEU A 33 -9.36 18.78 18.08
C LEU A 33 -10.51 17.81 18.39
N SER A 34 -11.59 18.28 19.03
CA SER A 34 -12.73 17.44 19.43
C SER A 34 -13.44 16.73 18.27
N LYS A 35 -13.29 17.25 17.05
CA LYS A 35 -13.88 16.70 15.82
C LYS A 35 -12.88 15.95 14.93
N VAL A 36 -11.67 15.68 15.44
CA VAL A 36 -10.64 14.94 14.72
C VAL A 36 -10.79 13.44 15.04
N LEU A 37 -10.84 12.62 13.99
CA LEU A 37 -10.79 11.16 14.13
C LEU A 37 -9.32 10.73 14.26
N PHE A 38 -8.95 10.19 15.42
CA PHE A 38 -7.64 9.61 15.64
C PHE A 38 -7.66 8.11 15.29
N MET A 39 -6.75 7.70 14.40
CA MET A 39 -6.52 6.30 14.06
C MET A 39 -5.06 5.94 14.30
N CYS A 40 -4.82 5.04 15.24
CA CYS A 40 -3.48 4.55 15.58
C CYS A 40 -3.30 3.11 15.10
N THR A 41 -2.09 2.75 14.67
CA THR A 41 -1.74 1.37 14.30
C THR A 41 -0.57 0.88 15.15
N ALA A 42 -0.61 -0.39 15.53
CA ALA A 42 0.44 -1.02 16.31
C ALA A 42 0.56 -2.51 15.94
N ASN A 43 1.80 -3.02 15.88
CA ASN A 43 2.05 -4.45 15.66
C ASN A 43 1.96 -5.26 16.96
N SER A 44 2.30 -4.64 18.10
CA SER A 44 2.12 -5.19 19.44
C SER A 44 1.63 -4.09 20.38
N LEU A 45 0.84 -4.49 21.38
CA LEU A 45 0.34 -3.61 22.44
C LEU A 45 1.35 -3.45 23.59
N ASP A 46 2.32 -4.36 23.71
CA ASP A 46 3.22 -4.44 24.88
C ASP A 46 4.10 -3.20 25.03
N THR A 47 4.37 -2.51 23.92
CA THR A 47 5.20 -1.30 23.88
C THR A 47 4.39 -0.01 24.06
N ILE A 48 3.06 -0.10 24.13
CA ILE A 48 2.18 1.06 24.25
C ILE A 48 1.98 1.37 25.74
N PRO A 49 2.21 2.62 26.18
CA PRO A 49 1.92 3.03 27.55
C PRO A 49 0.46 2.75 27.92
N GLY A 50 0.22 2.10 29.07
CA GLY A 50 -1.13 1.79 29.57
C GLY A 50 -2.11 2.98 29.54
N PRO A 51 -1.72 4.18 29.99
CA PRO A 51 -2.61 5.35 29.96
C PRO A 51 -3.10 5.74 28.55
N LEU A 52 -2.31 5.48 27.50
CA LEU A 52 -2.73 5.72 26.12
C LEU A 52 -3.68 4.63 25.66
N LEU A 53 -3.38 3.37 26.00
CA LEU A 53 -4.18 2.21 25.61
C LEU A 53 -5.59 2.27 26.21
N ASP A 54 -5.71 2.69 27.48
CA ASP A 54 -7.00 2.83 28.18
C ASP A 54 -7.93 3.87 27.54
N ARG A 55 -7.38 4.78 26.75
CA ARG A 55 -8.11 5.85 26.03
C ARG A 55 -8.39 5.50 24.57
N MET A 56 -8.02 4.31 24.11
CA MET A 56 -8.18 3.85 22.74
C MET A 56 -9.14 2.66 22.67
N GLU A 57 -9.94 2.61 21.61
CA GLU A 57 -10.63 1.38 21.24
C GLU A 57 -9.66 0.46 20.47
N VAL A 58 -9.43 -0.74 20.99
CA VAL A 58 -8.49 -1.69 20.39
C VAL A 58 -9.22 -2.64 19.44
N ILE A 59 -9.01 -2.44 18.14
CA ILE A 59 -9.50 -3.35 17.09
C ILE A 59 -8.35 -4.26 16.66
N ARG A 60 -8.51 -5.58 16.87
CA ARG A 60 -7.51 -6.57 16.46
C ARG A 60 -7.78 -7.05 15.04
N LEU A 61 -6.82 -6.81 14.15
CA LEU A 61 -6.86 -7.31 12.78
C LEU A 61 -6.09 -8.63 12.70
N ALA A 62 -6.79 -9.70 12.32
CA ALA A 62 -6.17 -11.00 12.08
C ALA A 62 -5.41 -11.01 10.75
N GLY A 63 -4.49 -11.96 10.61
CA GLY A 63 -3.88 -12.28 9.32
C GLY A 63 -4.86 -12.95 8.37
N TYR A 64 -4.49 -13.01 7.10
CA TYR A 64 -5.32 -13.60 6.05
C TYR A 64 -5.04 -15.08 5.86
N ILE A 65 -6.08 -15.88 5.62
CA ILE A 65 -5.95 -17.25 5.11
C ILE A 65 -5.60 -17.26 3.62
N THR A 66 -5.12 -18.39 3.10
CA THR A 66 -4.69 -18.51 1.70
C THR A 66 -5.78 -18.04 0.72
N ASP A 67 -7.03 -18.48 0.91
CA ASP A 67 -8.13 -18.13 0.00
C ASP A 67 -8.47 -16.63 0.04
N GLU A 68 -8.38 -15.99 1.20
CA GLU A 68 -8.53 -14.53 1.33
C GLU A 68 -7.40 -13.80 0.60
N LYS A 69 -6.15 -14.29 0.71
CA LYS A 69 -5.02 -13.71 -0.02
C LYS A 69 -5.16 -13.87 -1.53
N VAL A 70 -5.75 -14.96 -2.01
CA VAL A 70 -6.04 -15.16 -3.43
C VAL A 70 -7.06 -14.11 -3.89
N HIS A 71 -8.16 -13.93 -3.15
CA HIS A 71 -9.14 -12.88 -3.45
C HIS A 71 -8.51 -11.48 -3.46
N ILE A 72 -7.75 -11.14 -2.41
CA ILE A 72 -7.05 -9.85 -2.32
C ILE A 72 -6.06 -9.69 -3.49
N GLY A 73 -5.35 -10.77 -3.82
CA GLY A 73 -4.43 -10.86 -4.94
C GLY A 73 -5.10 -10.52 -6.27
N ARG A 74 -6.25 -11.13 -6.55
CA ARG A 74 -7.00 -10.96 -7.79
C ARG A 74 -7.71 -9.62 -7.90
N GLU A 75 -8.41 -9.20 -6.86
CA GLU A 75 -9.28 -8.03 -6.92
C GLU A 75 -8.50 -6.72 -6.82
N TYR A 76 -7.38 -6.72 -6.10
CA TYR A 76 -6.68 -5.48 -5.76
C TYR A 76 -5.22 -5.48 -6.20
N LEU A 77 -4.42 -6.47 -5.79
CA LEU A 77 -2.97 -6.41 -5.96
C LEU A 77 -2.53 -6.63 -7.40
N GLU A 78 -3.13 -7.58 -8.11
CA GLU A 78 -2.81 -7.87 -9.50
C GLU A 78 -3.14 -6.68 -10.42
N PRO A 79 -4.37 -6.10 -10.41
CA PRO A 79 -4.68 -4.93 -11.22
C PRO A 79 -3.77 -3.74 -10.89
N GLN A 80 -3.52 -3.47 -9.60
CA GLN A 80 -2.65 -2.37 -9.17
C GLN A 80 -1.23 -2.56 -9.70
N THR A 81 -0.62 -3.73 -9.47
CA THR A 81 0.78 -3.97 -9.85
C THR A 81 0.97 -4.07 -11.37
N ARG A 82 -0.02 -4.57 -12.10
CA ARG A 82 -0.06 -4.55 -13.57
C ARG A 82 -0.10 -3.11 -14.09
N GLY A 83 -1.00 -2.30 -13.56
CA GLY A 83 -1.16 -0.88 -13.91
C GLY A 83 0.09 -0.07 -13.60
N ASP A 84 0.65 -0.20 -12.39
CA ASP A 84 1.88 0.47 -11.97
C ASP A 84 3.08 0.11 -12.85
N SER A 85 3.09 -1.09 -13.44
CA SER A 85 4.15 -1.56 -14.35
C SER A 85 3.91 -1.19 -15.82
N GLY A 86 2.79 -0.52 -16.14
CA GLY A 86 2.42 -0.13 -17.50
C GLY A 86 2.14 -1.31 -18.44
N VAL A 87 1.77 -2.48 -17.90
CA VAL A 87 1.45 -3.66 -18.71
C VAL A 87 0.00 -3.56 -19.18
N PRO A 88 -0.27 -3.55 -20.50
CA PRO A 88 -1.64 -3.47 -21.02
C PRO A 88 -2.48 -4.67 -20.61
N ASP A 89 -3.80 -4.45 -20.51
CA ASP A 89 -4.75 -5.52 -20.28
C ASP A 89 -4.68 -6.56 -21.41
N GLY A 90 -4.67 -7.85 -21.04
CA GLY A 90 -4.54 -8.95 -21.98
C GLY A 90 -3.11 -9.23 -22.49
N ALA A 91 -2.12 -8.38 -22.18
CA ALA A 91 -0.72 -8.64 -22.55
C ALA A 91 -0.07 -9.75 -21.71
N SER A 92 -0.69 -10.12 -20.59
CA SER A 92 -0.28 -11.21 -19.72
C SER A 92 -1.47 -11.77 -18.96
N GLU A 93 -1.42 -13.06 -18.67
CA GLU A 93 -2.41 -13.77 -17.87
C GLU A 93 -1.72 -14.44 -16.69
N LEU A 94 -2.18 -14.13 -15.48
CA LEU A 94 -1.81 -14.87 -14.28
C LEU A 94 -2.92 -15.87 -14.00
N THR A 95 -2.62 -17.17 -13.98
CA THR A 95 -3.63 -18.22 -13.72
C THR A 95 -3.87 -18.42 -12.22
N ASP A 96 -5.05 -18.91 -11.83
CA ASP A 96 -5.39 -19.06 -10.40
C ASP A 96 -4.42 -20.02 -9.71
N ALA A 97 -4.08 -21.11 -10.38
CA ALA A 97 -3.08 -22.06 -9.90
C ALA A 97 -1.71 -21.41 -9.68
N ALA A 98 -1.29 -20.48 -10.55
CA ALA A 98 -0.04 -19.77 -10.38
C ALA A 98 -0.09 -18.80 -9.18
N LEU A 99 -1.21 -18.11 -8.96
CA LEU A 99 -1.39 -17.23 -7.82
C LEU A 99 -1.43 -18.01 -6.49
N HIS A 100 -2.18 -19.11 -6.43
CA HIS A 100 -2.19 -20.01 -5.28
C HIS A 100 -0.78 -20.49 -4.94
N ARG A 101 -0.06 -20.99 -5.95
CA ARG A 101 1.31 -21.46 -5.77
C ARG A 101 2.25 -20.33 -5.32
N LEU A 102 2.09 -19.13 -5.87
CA LEU A 102 2.86 -17.97 -5.45
C LEU A 102 2.68 -17.67 -3.96
N ILE A 103 1.44 -17.79 -3.46
CA ILE A 103 1.12 -17.54 -2.07
C ILE A 103 1.72 -18.62 -1.16
N GLU A 104 1.51 -19.89 -1.48
CA GLU A 104 1.97 -21.03 -0.67
C GLU A 104 3.50 -21.17 -0.63
N ASP A 105 4.14 -21.09 -1.80
CA ASP A 105 5.57 -21.36 -1.94
C ASP A 105 6.43 -20.15 -1.57
N TYR A 106 5.95 -18.92 -1.82
CA TYR A 106 6.79 -17.71 -1.74
C TYR A 106 6.33 -16.66 -0.73
N CYS A 107 5.11 -16.76 -0.16
CA CYS A 107 4.52 -15.69 0.65
C CYS A 107 4.12 -16.13 2.07
N ARG A 108 5.12 -16.60 2.85
CA ARG A 108 4.95 -16.97 4.27
C ARG A 108 4.94 -15.76 5.21
N GLU A 109 3.82 -15.06 5.26
CA GLU A 109 3.56 -13.97 6.22
C GLU A 109 2.06 -13.94 6.57
N ALA A 110 1.65 -13.18 7.59
CA ALA A 110 0.23 -13.02 7.91
C ALA A 110 -0.50 -12.08 6.93
N GLY A 111 0.20 -11.09 6.38
CA GLY A 111 -0.33 -10.11 5.44
C GLY A 111 -0.15 -10.49 3.96
N VAL A 112 -0.16 -9.46 3.10
CA VAL A 112 -0.03 -9.58 1.64
C VAL A 112 1.09 -8.70 1.05
N ARG A 113 2.00 -8.20 1.90
CA ARG A 113 3.12 -7.34 1.48
C ARG A 113 4.11 -8.07 0.58
N ASN A 114 4.53 -9.27 0.96
CA ASN A 114 5.40 -10.13 0.17
C ASN A 114 4.68 -10.59 -1.10
N LEU A 115 3.38 -10.92 -1.03
CA LEU A 115 2.56 -11.22 -2.21
C LEU A 115 2.62 -10.07 -3.23
N LYS A 116 2.34 -8.84 -2.78
CA LYS A 116 2.47 -7.64 -3.62
C LYS A 116 3.87 -7.51 -4.22
N LYS A 117 4.93 -7.67 -3.42
CA LYS A 117 6.32 -7.60 -3.92
C LYS A 117 6.62 -8.64 -4.99
N GLN A 118 6.10 -9.85 -4.87
CA GLN A 118 6.30 -10.88 -5.89
C GLN A 118 5.52 -10.55 -7.17
N LEU A 119 4.27 -10.09 -7.07
CA LEU A 119 3.49 -9.64 -8.22
C LEU A 119 4.18 -8.49 -8.95
N GLU A 120 4.68 -7.47 -8.24
CA GLU A 120 5.46 -6.39 -8.85
C GLU A 120 6.71 -6.89 -9.57
N LYS A 121 7.41 -7.90 -9.02
CA LYS A 121 8.57 -8.50 -9.70
C LYS A 121 8.16 -9.22 -10.98
N ILE A 122 7.04 -9.93 -10.96
CA ILE A 122 6.50 -10.63 -12.13
C ILE A 122 6.14 -9.61 -13.20
N TYR A 123 5.33 -8.59 -12.88
CA TYR A 123 4.88 -7.60 -13.86
C TYR A 123 6.02 -6.73 -14.40
N ARG A 124 7.04 -6.39 -13.60
CA ARG A 124 8.26 -5.75 -14.12
C ARG A 124 8.99 -6.62 -15.15
N LYS A 125 9.05 -7.94 -14.95
CA LYS A 125 9.64 -8.86 -15.93
C LYS A 125 8.81 -8.97 -17.20
N VAL A 126 7.48 -8.99 -17.07
CA VAL A 126 6.55 -8.97 -18.21
C VAL A 126 6.74 -7.68 -19.01
N ALA A 127 6.74 -6.52 -18.37
CA ALA A 127 6.95 -5.23 -19.02
C ALA A 127 8.29 -5.20 -19.79
N LEU A 128 9.38 -5.67 -19.17
CA LEU A 128 10.67 -5.77 -19.84
C LEU A 128 10.62 -6.68 -21.07
N ALA A 129 9.94 -7.82 -20.98
CA ALA A 129 9.79 -8.75 -22.10
C ALA A 129 8.97 -8.14 -23.26
N LEU A 130 7.93 -7.38 -22.95
CA LEU A 130 7.12 -6.67 -23.96
C LEU A 130 7.96 -5.62 -24.70
N VAL A 131 8.74 -4.82 -23.97
CA VAL A 131 9.63 -3.81 -24.57
C VAL A 131 10.69 -4.46 -25.45
N LYS A 132 11.32 -5.55 -24.98
CA LYS A 132 12.33 -6.27 -25.78
C LYS A 132 11.75 -6.86 -27.06
N ARG A 133 10.56 -7.49 -26.99
CA ARG A 133 9.87 -8.01 -28.19
C ARG A 133 9.50 -6.90 -29.18
N GLY A 134 9.09 -5.74 -28.68
CA GLY A 134 8.82 -4.57 -29.51
C GLY A 134 10.09 -4.01 -30.17
N ALA A 135 11.25 -4.08 -29.51
CA ALA A 135 12.54 -3.66 -30.06
C ALA A 135 13.11 -4.65 -31.09
N GLU A 136 12.79 -5.94 -30.97
CA GLU A 136 13.23 -6.99 -31.91
C GLU A 136 12.36 -7.11 -33.17
N GLN A 137 11.16 -6.52 -33.19
CA GLN A 137 10.40 -6.34 -34.42
C GLN A 137 10.89 -5.05 -35.12
N PRO A 138 11.61 -5.14 -36.25
CA PRO A 138 11.96 -3.94 -37.00
C PRO A 138 10.65 -3.27 -37.42
N SER A 139 10.55 -1.96 -37.19
CA SER A 139 9.52 -1.14 -37.78
C SER A 139 9.48 -1.47 -39.28
N LYS A 140 8.36 -2.00 -39.75
CA LYS A 140 8.08 -1.97 -41.19
C LYS A 140 8.03 -0.50 -41.54
N GLY A 141 9.12 0.01 -42.11
CA GLY A 141 9.14 1.33 -42.71
C GLY A 141 8.02 1.38 -43.73
N GLU A 142 7.08 2.29 -43.51
CA GLU A 142 6.20 2.74 -44.56
C GLU A 142 7.07 3.50 -45.57
N GLY A 143 7.47 2.78 -46.61
CA GLY A 143 8.07 3.35 -47.80
C GLY A 143 6.98 3.77 -48.78
N GLU A 144 7.23 4.94 -49.37
CA GLU A 144 6.84 5.39 -50.71
C GLU A 144 5.36 5.77 -50.96
N GLY A 145 5.17 7.04 -51.34
CA GLY A 145 3.88 7.60 -51.75
C GLY A 145 3.95 9.04 -52.25
N THR A 146 4.79 9.27 -53.26
CA THR A 146 4.61 10.26 -54.35
C THR A 146 4.58 11.76 -54.03
N PHE A 147 5.70 12.42 -54.35
CA PHE A 147 5.72 13.80 -54.84
C PHE A 147 4.90 13.87 -56.14
N VAL A 148 3.92 14.76 -56.20
CA VAL A 148 3.45 15.33 -57.47
C VAL A 148 3.43 16.85 -57.28
N GLY A 149 4.38 17.50 -57.94
CA GLY A 149 4.25 18.91 -58.28
C GLY A 149 3.44 19.03 -59.55
N GLU A 150 2.49 19.96 -59.54
CA GLU A 150 2.24 20.99 -60.55
C GLU A 150 1.31 22.04 -59.92
#